data_AF-A0A8T4EEI4-F1
#
_entry.id   AF-A0A8T4EEI4-F1
#
_cell.length_a   1.000
_cell.length_b   1.000
_cell.length_c   1.000
_cell.angle_alpha   90.00
_cell.angle_beta   90.00
_cell.angle_gamma   90.00
#
_symmetry.space_group_name_H-M   'P 1'
#
loop_
_entity.id
_entity.type
_entity.pdbx_description
1 polymer ?
#
loop_
_entity_poly.entity_id
_entity_poly.type
_entity_poly.pdbx_seq_one_letter_code
_entity_poly.pdbx_strand_id
1 'polypeptide(L)'
;MVRLTTIGNFLSGLGLASLAFTVVVKAIATQPDQVLYPLYIWLIALGFLVVVLAISVVNTFTEITGFVHPDDKMISNMLVYIHALATLLVYGLLTGVDVVMQGYLFDMGTMIVIAYVFLFIFMFFGSRISQDAETGKVKEMTSRFMLISLLLGVVLAGAYLLMSVVKDSLEYSLAAGVLMVFAVALVSFIVVFLGYRYEPVGE
;
A
#
# COMPACT_ATOMS: atom_id res chain seq x y z
N MET A 1 -2.50 -9.63 28.02
CA MET A 1 -1.79 -9.90 26.75
C MET A 1 -1.85 -8.63 25.91
N VAL A 2 -0.72 -8.03 25.56
CA VAL A 2 -0.68 -6.97 24.55
C VAL A 2 -0.87 -7.66 23.20
N ARG A 3 -1.91 -7.29 22.45
CA ARG A 3 -2.17 -7.88 21.12
C ARG A 3 -1.00 -7.51 20.20
N LEU A 4 -0.46 -8.49 19.47
CA LEU A 4 0.65 -8.28 18.53
C LEU A 4 0.31 -7.17 17.52
N THR A 5 -0.97 -7.04 17.18
CA THR A 5 -1.58 -6.00 16.35
C THR A 5 -1.36 -4.58 16.89
N THR A 6 -1.49 -4.39 18.21
CA THR A 6 -1.28 -3.07 18.85
C THR A 6 0.18 -2.64 18.73
N ILE A 7 1.12 -3.56 18.92
CA ILE A 7 2.56 -3.31 18.75
C ILE A 7 2.86 -2.98 17.29
N GLY A 8 2.34 -3.77 16.34
CA GLY A 8 2.49 -3.51 14.91
C GLY A 8 1.97 -2.14 14.49
N ASN A 9 0.79 -1.74 14.98
CA ASN A 9 0.21 -0.43 14.66
C ASN A 9 1.04 0.71 15.25
N PHE A 10 1.50 0.57 16.49
CA PHE A 10 2.36 1.55 17.14
C PHE A 10 3.69 1.73 16.39
N LEU A 11 4.36 0.63 16.03
CA LEU A 11 5.60 0.66 15.26
C LEU A 11 5.39 1.21 13.84
N SER A 12 4.25 0.94 13.21
CA SER A 12 3.91 1.53 11.91
C SER A 12 3.72 3.04 12.02
N GLY A 13 3.06 3.51 13.08
CA GLY A 13 2.93 4.94 13.39
C GLY A 13 4.28 5.62 13.59
N LEU A 14 5.19 5.00 14.35
CA LEU A 14 6.56 5.50 14.53
C LEU A 14 7.35 5.53 13.22
N GLY A 15 7.20 4.50 12.37
CA GLY A 15 7.82 4.48 11.05
C GLY A 15 7.32 5.58 10.14
N LEU A 16 6.01 5.75 10.02
CA LEU A 16 5.40 6.84 9.24
C LEU A 16 5.80 8.22 9.76
N ALA A 17 5.82 8.41 11.08
CA ALA A 17 6.29 9.66 11.69
C ALA A 17 7.77 9.91 11.38
N SER A 18 8.60 8.86 11.43
CA SER A 18 10.02 8.94 11.08
C SER A 18 10.21 9.34 9.61
N LEU A 19 9.41 8.79 8.69
CA LEU A 19 9.45 9.18 7.28
C LEU A 19 9.00 10.63 7.04
N ALA A 20 7.93 11.07 7.71
CA ALA A 20 7.53 12.48 7.66
C ALA A 20 8.65 13.39 8.19
N PHE A 21 9.31 12.97 9.27
CA PHE A 21 10.46 13.67 9.81
C PHE A 21 11.66 13.66 8.86
N THR A 22 11.93 12.57 8.13
CA THR A 22 12.95 12.52 7.07
C THR A 22 12.73 13.62 6.03
N VAL A 23 11.48 13.80 5.57
CA VAL A 23 11.14 14.84 4.58
C VAL A 23 11.39 16.24 5.14
N VAL A 24 10.99 16.50 6.39
CA VAL A 24 11.22 17.78 7.06
C VAL A 24 12.71 18.05 7.26
N VAL A 25 13.46 17.08 7.79
CA VAL A 25 14.90 17.21 8.01
C VAL A 25 15.64 17.45 6.71
N LYS A 26 15.26 16.75 5.63
CA LYS A 26 15.82 17.02 4.29
C LYS A 26 15.60 18.47 3.86
N ALA A 27 14.41 19.04 4.12
CA ALA A 27 14.09 20.40 3.71
C ALA A 27 14.87 21.47 4.48
N ILE A 28 15.28 21.19 5.73
CA ILE A 28 15.98 22.16 6.60
C ILE A 28 17.49 21.91 6.75
N ALA A 29 17.99 20.74 6.37
CA ALA A 29 19.41 20.39 6.45
C ALA A 29 20.21 21.13 5.37
N THR A 30 20.71 22.31 5.70
CA THR A 30 21.45 23.18 4.77
C THR A 30 22.97 23.03 4.87
N GLN A 31 23.49 22.38 5.91
CA GLN A 31 24.93 22.22 6.14
C GLN A 31 25.45 20.88 5.57
N PRO A 32 26.68 20.83 5.02
CA PRO A 32 27.23 19.63 4.36
C PRO A 32 27.30 18.38 5.25
N ASP A 33 27.54 18.56 6.55
CA ASP A 33 27.59 17.50 7.56
C ASP A 33 26.19 16.94 7.92
N GLN A 34 25.13 17.70 7.64
CA GLN A 34 23.74 17.31 7.94
C GLN A 34 23.07 16.55 6.78
N VAL A 35 23.74 16.46 5.62
CA VAL A 35 23.22 15.82 4.40
C VAL A 35 22.87 14.34 4.61
N LEU A 36 23.52 13.67 5.56
CA LEU A 36 23.29 12.25 5.87
C LEU A 36 22.15 12.01 6.87
N TYR A 37 21.69 13.04 7.59
CA TYR A 37 20.65 12.88 8.62
C TYR A 37 19.32 12.32 8.05
N PRO A 38 18.81 12.79 6.89
CA PRO A 38 17.63 12.19 6.28
C PRO A 38 17.80 10.70 5.99
N LEU A 39 18.98 10.28 5.55
CA LEU A 39 19.28 8.87 5.26
C LEU A 39 19.23 8.01 6.53
N TYR A 40 19.81 8.48 7.63
CA TYR A 40 19.78 7.74 8.90
C TYR A 40 18.37 7.58 9.47
N ILE A 41 17.56 8.65 9.41
CA ILE A 41 16.17 8.59 9.85
C ILE A 41 15.37 7.63 8.96
N TRP A 42 15.62 7.66 7.65
CA TRP A 42 15.02 6.72 6.71
C TRP A 42 15.39 5.26 7.01
N LEU A 43 16.65 4.98 7.36
CA LEU A 43 17.08 3.64 7.75
C LEU A 43 16.39 3.15 9.04
N ILE A 44 16.14 4.03 9.99
CA ILE A 44 15.37 3.71 11.20
C ILE A 44 13.92 3.36 10.82
N ALA A 45 13.29 4.15 9.95
CA ALA A 45 11.95 3.88 9.44
C ALA A 45 11.87 2.54 8.70
N LEU A 46 12.88 2.23 7.86
CA LEU A 46 13.00 0.93 7.20
C LEU A 46 13.10 -0.22 8.22
N GLY A 47 13.85 -0.03 9.31
CA GLY A 47 13.92 -0.99 10.40
C GLY A 47 12.54 -1.27 11.02
N PHE A 48 11.74 -0.22 11.29
CA PHE A 48 10.37 -0.39 11.75
C PHE A 48 9.49 -1.13 10.72
N LEU A 49 9.62 -0.80 9.44
CA LEU A 49 8.86 -1.45 8.38
C LEU A 49 9.12 -2.97 8.35
N VAL A 50 10.38 -3.41 8.46
CA VAL A 50 10.73 -4.84 8.46
C VAL A 50 10.04 -5.57 9.61
N VAL A 51 10.08 -5.01 10.83
CA VAL A 51 9.43 -5.60 12.00
C VAL A 51 7.90 -5.65 11.84
N VAL A 52 7.32 -4.54 11.37
CA VAL A 52 5.88 -4.41 11.15
C VAL A 52 5.37 -5.39 10.08
N LEU A 53 6.13 -5.59 8.99
CA LEU A 53 5.82 -6.57 7.96
C LEU A 53 5.79 -7.99 8.54
N ALA A 54 6.81 -8.37 9.32
CA ALA A 54 6.86 -9.69 9.96
C ALA A 54 5.65 -9.91 10.89
N ILE A 55 5.30 -8.90 11.71
CA ILE A 55 4.13 -8.93 12.58
C ILE A 55 2.82 -9.07 11.78
N SER A 56 2.67 -8.29 10.70
CA SER A 56 1.48 -8.28 9.84
C SER A 56 1.26 -9.62 9.15
N VAL A 57 2.33 -10.23 8.61
CA VAL A 57 2.26 -11.58 8.00
C VAL A 57 1.81 -12.61 9.03
N VAL A 58 2.45 -12.63 10.21
CA VAL A 58 2.08 -13.58 11.28
C VAL A 58 0.64 -13.37 11.71
N ASN A 59 0.20 -12.14 11.99
CA ASN A 59 -1.16 -11.86 12.46
C ASN A 59 -2.25 -12.11 11.40
N THR A 60 -1.91 -11.94 10.11
CA THR A 60 -2.86 -12.17 9.01
C THR A 60 -3.08 -13.66 8.78
N PHE A 61 -2.01 -14.46 8.78
CA PHE A 61 -2.08 -15.88 8.42
C PHE A 61 -2.14 -16.84 9.62
N THR A 62 -1.94 -16.35 10.85
CA THR A 62 -2.05 -17.15 12.06
C THR A 62 -3.08 -16.54 13.01
N GLU A 63 -4.05 -17.35 13.46
CA GLU A 63 -5.02 -16.96 14.51
C GLU A 63 -4.40 -17.00 15.92
N ILE A 64 -3.10 -17.25 16.01
CA ILE A 64 -2.36 -17.54 17.25
C ILE A 64 -2.31 -16.31 18.18
N THR A 65 -2.58 -15.10 17.67
CA THR A 65 -2.42 -13.85 18.43
C THR A 65 -3.68 -13.35 19.15
N GLY A 66 -4.74 -14.17 19.19
CA GLY A 66 -6.00 -13.90 19.89
C GLY A 66 -7.07 -13.31 18.99
N PHE A 67 -8.32 -13.27 19.47
CA PHE A 67 -9.47 -12.69 18.75
C PHE A 67 -9.23 -11.21 18.43
N VAL A 68 -8.71 -10.95 17.24
CA VAL A 68 -8.54 -9.61 16.66
C VAL A 68 -9.73 -9.38 15.74
N HIS A 69 -10.49 -8.31 15.98
CA HIS A 69 -11.63 -7.96 15.13
C HIS A 69 -11.14 -7.87 13.68
N PRO A 70 -11.88 -8.33 12.67
CA PRO A 70 -11.46 -8.23 11.27
C PRO A 70 -11.04 -6.80 10.87
N ASP A 71 -11.70 -5.78 11.43
CA ASP A 71 -11.34 -4.37 11.27
C ASP A 71 -9.93 -4.04 11.77
N ASP A 72 -9.54 -4.57 12.93
CA ASP A 72 -8.22 -4.33 13.52
C ASP A 72 -7.11 -4.92 12.62
N LYS A 73 -7.37 -6.09 12.00
CA LYS A 73 -6.45 -6.70 11.02
C LYS A 73 -6.39 -5.87 9.75
N MET A 74 -7.53 -5.39 9.25
CA MET A 74 -7.62 -4.54 8.07
C MET A 74 -6.83 -3.25 8.27
N ILE A 75 -7.07 -2.52 9.36
CA ILE A 75 -6.38 -1.25 9.68
C ILE A 75 -4.87 -1.47 9.81
N SER A 76 -4.46 -2.56 10.48
CA SER A 76 -3.04 -2.88 10.63
C SER A 76 -2.35 -3.09 9.29
N ASN A 77 -2.94 -3.88 8.41
CA ASN A 77 -2.40 -4.17 7.08
C ASN A 77 -2.41 -2.93 6.16
N MET A 78 -3.38 -2.02 6.33
CA MET A 78 -3.37 -0.74 5.64
C MET A 78 -2.20 0.14 6.07
N LEU A 79 -1.94 0.22 7.38
CA LEU A 79 -0.80 0.98 7.88
C LEU A 79 0.51 0.41 7.34
N VAL A 80 0.64 -0.91 7.27
CA VAL A 80 1.80 -1.58 6.67
C VAL A 80 1.94 -1.22 5.19
N TYR A 81 0.84 -1.25 4.43
CA TYR A 81 0.82 -0.89 3.02
C TYR A 81 1.25 0.57 2.79
N ILE A 82 0.65 1.52 3.52
CA ILE A 82 0.98 2.95 3.45
C ILE A 82 2.43 3.19 3.86
N HIS A 83 2.91 2.51 4.91
CA HIS A 83 4.30 2.62 5.37
C HIS A 83 5.29 2.07 4.32
N ALA A 84 5.01 0.92 3.71
CA ALA A 84 5.86 0.37 2.66
C ALA A 84 5.98 1.31 1.45
N LEU A 85 4.84 1.86 1.00
CA LEU A 85 4.82 2.81 -0.11
C LEU A 85 5.55 4.11 0.25
N ALA A 86 5.31 4.66 1.44
CA ALA A 86 5.97 5.87 1.92
C ALA A 86 7.49 5.67 2.02
N THR A 87 7.96 4.54 2.56
CA THR A 87 9.39 4.23 2.66
C THR A 87 10.05 4.23 1.29
N LEU A 88 9.38 3.62 0.30
CA LEU A 88 9.86 3.56 -1.08
C LEU A 88 9.93 4.95 -1.73
N LEU A 89 8.88 5.76 -1.59
CA LEU A 89 8.82 7.09 -2.20
C LEU A 89 9.73 8.11 -1.51
N VAL A 90 9.85 8.06 -0.19
CA VAL A 90 10.75 8.95 0.57
C VAL A 90 12.22 8.64 0.26
N TYR A 91 12.56 7.38 -0.07
CA TYR A 91 13.91 7.05 -0.53
C TYR A 91 14.31 7.87 -1.75
N GLY A 92 13.42 8.04 -2.74
CA GLY A 92 13.71 8.83 -3.94
C GLY A 92 13.88 10.33 -3.68
N LEU A 93 13.46 10.80 -2.50
CA LEU A 93 13.71 12.17 -2.05
C LEU A 93 15.12 12.32 -1.44
N LEU A 94 15.84 11.26 -1.10
CA LEU A 94 17.14 11.43 -0.45
C LEU A 94 18.19 12.05 -1.38
N THR A 95 19.14 12.77 -0.79
CA THR A 95 20.26 13.37 -1.52
C THR A 95 21.12 12.26 -2.14
N GLY A 96 21.50 12.43 -3.41
CA GLY A 96 22.32 11.47 -4.15
C GLY A 96 21.52 10.44 -4.94
N VAL A 97 20.19 10.46 -4.87
CA VAL A 97 19.33 9.69 -5.78
C VAL A 97 19.16 10.45 -7.09
N ASP A 98 19.50 9.79 -8.21
CA ASP A 98 19.37 10.37 -9.54
C ASP A 98 17.94 10.28 -10.11
N VAL A 99 17.70 11.01 -11.19
CA VAL A 99 16.39 11.11 -11.86
C VAL A 99 15.92 9.76 -12.42
N VAL A 100 16.87 8.89 -12.83
CA VAL A 100 16.55 7.58 -13.39
C VAL A 100 15.99 6.67 -12.28
N MET A 101 16.67 6.64 -11.14
CA MET A 101 16.24 5.90 -9.96
C MET A 101 14.92 6.45 -9.42
N GLN A 102 14.73 7.77 -9.39
CA GLN A 102 13.43 8.39 -9.05
C GLN A 102 12.32 7.89 -9.97
N GLY A 103 12.57 7.80 -11.28
CA GLY A 103 11.64 7.21 -12.24
C GLY A 103 11.25 5.77 -11.90
N TYR A 104 12.24 4.92 -11.62
CA TYR A 104 11.99 3.53 -11.23
C TYR A 104 11.21 3.42 -9.93
N LEU A 105 11.54 4.22 -8.91
CA LEU A 105 10.83 4.23 -7.63
C LEU A 105 9.38 4.66 -7.83
N PHE A 106 9.12 5.68 -8.66
CA PHE A 106 7.76 6.10 -8.95
C PHE A 106 6.96 5.00 -9.67
N ASP A 107 7.56 4.35 -10.66
CA ASP A 107 6.92 3.25 -11.39
C ASP A 107 6.64 2.05 -10.47
N MET A 108 7.57 1.70 -9.58
CA MET A 108 7.37 0.67 -8.56
C MET A 108 6.22 1.01 -7.61
N GLY A 109 6.17 2.25 -7.10
CA GLY A 109 5.07 2.71 -6.25
C GLY A 109 3.73 2.66 -6.96
N THR A 110 3.70 3.09 -8.23
CA THR A 110 2.50 3.03 -9.08
C THR A 110 2.02 1.59 -9.24
N MET A 111 2.93 0.64 -9.51
CA MET A 111 2.59 -0.77 -9.65
C MET A 111 2.05 -1.37 -8.35
N ILE A 112 2.59 -0.99 -7.18
CA ILE A 112 2.06 -1.42 -5.87
C ILE A 112 0.60 -0.96 -5.70
N VAL A 113 0.31 0.30 -6.03
CA VAL A 113 -1.05 0.85 -5.92
C VAL A 113 -2.00 0.16 -6.89
N ILE A 114 -1.58 -0.02 -8.15
CA ILE A 114 -2.37 -0.72 -9.18
C ILE A 114 -2.66 -2.17 -8.76
N ALA A 115 -1.67 -2.88 -8.23
CA ALA A 115 -1.86 -4.24 -7.72
C ALA A 115 -2.88 -4.29 -6.59
N TYR A 116 -2.87 -3.30 -5.69
CA TYR A 116 -3.84 -3.20 -4.60
C TYR A 116 -5.27 -2.95 -5.13
N VAL A 117 -5.44 -2.03 -6.08
CA VAL A 117 -6.73 -1.80 -6.78
C VAL A 117 -7.21 -3.09 -7.45
N PHE A 118 -6.33 -3.77 -8.19
CA PHE A 118 -6.65 -5.01 -8.86
C PHE A 118 -7.16 -6.08 -7.89
N LEU A 119 -6.43 -6.33 -6.81
CA LEU A 119 -6.81 -7.33 -5.80
C LEU A 119 -8.14 -6.99 -5.13
N PHE A 120 -8.38 -5.71 -4.85
CA PHE A 120 -9.65 -5.26 -4.27
C PHE A 120 -10.83 -5.50 -5.21
N ILE A 121 -10.72 -5.09 -6.47
CA ILE A 121 -11.78 -5.32 -7.46
C ILE A 121 -11.97 -6.82 -7.70
N PHE A 122 -10.87 -7.58 -7.77
CA PHE A 122 -10.91 -9.03 -7.95
C PHE A 122 -11.66 -9.74 -6.81
N MET A 123 -11.36 -9.40 -5.55
CA MET A 123 -12.08 -9.93 -4.38
C MET A 123 -13.58 -9.65 -4.46
N PHE A 124 -13.96 -8.45 -4.89
CA PHE A 124 -15.34 -8.03 -4.94
C PHE A 124 -16.15 -8.73 -6.04
N PHE A 125 -15.59 -8.84 -7.25
CA PHE A 125 -16.26 -9.47 -8.38
C PHE A 125 -16.06 -11.00 -8.39
N GLY A 126 -15.16 -11.54 -7.57
CA GLY A 126 -14.89 -12.97 -7.47
C GLY A 126 -16.14 -13.83 -7.23
N SER A 127 -17.04 -13.37 -6.36
CA SER A 127 -18.31 -14.07 -6.08
C SER A 127 -19.28 -14.08 -7.26
N ARG A 128 -19.24 -13.06 -8.13
CA ARG A 128 -20.03 -13.01 -9.38
C ARG A 128 -19.39 -13.83 -10.49
N ILE A 129 -18.07 -13.96 -10.48
CA ILE A 129 -17.35 -14.83 -11.42
C ILE A 129 -17.66 -16.30 -11.13
N SER A 130 -17.74 -16.67 -9.85
CA SER A 130 -18.03 -18.05 -9.41
C SER A 130 -19.52 -18.37 -9.25
N GLN A 131 -20.42 -17.41 -9.50
CA GLN A 131 -21.86 -17.64 -9.45
C GLN A 131 -22.26 -18.71 -10.47
N ASP A 132 -22.96 -19.75 -10.00
CA ASP A 132 -23.39 -20.94 -10.76
C ASP A 132 -22.26 -21.89 -11.19
N ALA A 133 -21.17 -21.97 -10.40
CA ALA A 133 -20.08 -22.93 -10.56
C ALA A 133 -20.48 -24.40 -10.28
N GLU A 134 -21.62 -24.86 -10.81
CA GLU A 134 -21.92 -26.29 -10.82
C GLU A 134 -21.02 -27.03 -11.81
N THR A 135 -20.68 -28.27 -11.45
CA THR A 135 -19.82 -29.19 -12.22
C THR A 135 -20.29 -29.29 -13.68
N GLY A 136 -19.54 -28.67 -14.60
CA GLY A 136 -19.82 -28.70 -16.05
C GLY A 136 -19.72 -27.35 -16.77
N LYS A 137 -19.77 -26.22 -16.04
CA LYS A 137 -19.74 -24.87 -16.62
C LYS A 137 -18.36 -24.20 -16.65
N VAL A 138 -17.27 -24.99 -16.67
CA VAL A 138 -15.90 -24.46 -16.67
C VAL A 138 -15.66 -23.48 -17.82
N LYS A 139 -16.16 -23.77 -19.02
CA LYS A 139 -16.03 -22.87 -20.19
C LYS A 139 -16.71 -21.52 -19.99
N GLU A 140 -17.88 -21.51 -19.35
CA GLU A 140 -18.63 -20.28 -19.09
C GLU A 140 -17.93 -19.45 -18.00
N MET A 141 -17.45 -20.10 -16.93
CA MET A 141 -16.65 -19.45 -15.89
C MET A 141 -15.36 -18.85 -16.46
N THR A 142 -14.62 -19.60 -17.29
CA THR A 142 -13.42 -19.10 -17.96
C THR A 142 -13.75 -17.92 -18.89
N SER A 143 -14.87 -17.95 -19.61
CA SER A 143 -15.31 -16.85 -20.45
C SER A 143 -15.62 -15.57 -19.66
N ARG A 144 -16.35 -15.69 -18.54
CA ARG A 144 -16.64 -14.57 -17.62
C ARG A 144 -15.35 -14.00 -17.02
N PHE A 145 -14.42 -14.88 -16.61
CA PHE A 145 -13.12 -14.48 -16.10
C PHE A 145 -12.29 -13.72 -17.14
N MET A 146 -12.22 -14.20 -18.39
CA MET A 146 -11.49 -13.52 -19.47
C MET A 146 -12.06 -12.12 -19.77
N LEU A 147 -13.39 -11.97 -19.77
CA LEU A 147 -14.01 -10.66 -20.00
C LEU A 147 -13.70 -9.68 -18.87
N ILE A 148 -13.83 -10.13 -17.63
CA ILE A 148 -13.58 -9.29 -16.45
C ILE A 148 -12.09 -8.94 -16.34
N SER A 149 -11.19 -9.88 -16.60
CA SER A 149 -9.75 -9.61 -16.60
C SER A 149 -9.36 -8.61 -17.68
N LEU A 150 -9.97 -8.67 -18.87
CA LEU A 150 -9.76 -7.67 -19.93
C LEU A 150 -10.24 -6.28 -19.49
N LEU A 151 -11.45 -6.17 -18.93
CA LEU A 151 -11.98 -4.90 -18.43
C LEU A 151 -11.10 -4.31 -17.32
N LEU A 152 -10.66 -5.14 -16.38
CA LEU A 152 -9.71 -4.73 -15.35
C LEU A 152 -8.40 -4.28 -15.98
N GLY A 153 -7.86 -5.02 -16.94
CA GLY A 153 -6.65 -4.65 -17.67
C GLY A 153 -6.73 -3.26 -18.28
N VAL A 154 -7.85 -2.91 -18.92
CA VAL A 154 -8.08 -1.56 -19.47
C VAL A 154 -8.11 -0.49 -18.38
N VAL A 155 -8.79 -0.74 -17.26
CA VAL A 155 -8.86 0.21 -16.12
C VAL A 155 -7.48 0.42 -15.51
N LEU A 156 -6.71 -0.65 -15.28
CA LEU A 156 -5.37 -0.57 -14.71
C LEU A 156 -4.38 0.10 -15.67
N ALA A 157 -4.48 -0.16 -16.98
CA ALA A 157 -3.66 0.53 -17.98
C ALA A 157 -3.97 2.03 -18.02
N GLY A 158 -5.25 2.40 -17.90
CA GLY A 158 -5.68 3.80 -17.76
C GLY A 158 -5.10 4.45 -16.50
N ALA A 159 -5.16 3.76 -15.35
CA ALA A 159 -4.57 4.25 -14.11
C ALA A 159 -3.05 4.42 -14.21
N TYR A 160 -2.35 3.46 -14.83
CA TYR A 160 -0.92 3.57 -15.10
C TYR A 160 -0.62 4.78 -15.97
N LEU A 161 -1.34 4.96 -17.08
CA LEU A 161 -1.16 6.11 -17.98
C LEU A 161 -1.33 7.44 -17.24
N LEU A 162 -2.37 7.57 -16.40
CA LEU A 162 -2.58 8.78 -15.60
C LEU A 162 -1.40 9.04 -14.66
N MET A 163 -0.86 8.00 -14.00
CA MET A 163 0.29 8.13 -13.13
C MET A 163 1.58 8.42 -13.90
N SER A 164 1.75 7.87 -15.10
CA SER A 164 2.86 8.22 -15.99
C SER A 164 2.81 9.70 -16.39
N VAL A 165 1.63 10.22 -16.73
CA VAL A 165 1.47 11.66 -17.01
C VAL A 165 1.86 12.51 -15.79
N VAL A 166 1.47 12.09 -14.58
CA VAL A 166 1.88 12.76 -13.33
C VAL A 166 3.40 12.72 -13.15
N LYS A 167 4.03 11.58 -13.40
CA LYS A 167 5.50 11.40 -13.34
C LYS A 167 6.21 12.34 -14.31
N ASP A 168 5.73 12.43 -15.54
CA ASP A 168 6.39 13.16 -16.61
C ASP A 168 6.14 14.67 -16.54
N SER A 169 5.06 15.10 -15.87
CA SER A 169 4.65 16.51 -15.79
C SER A 169 5.10 17.23 -14.52
N LEU A 170 5.48 16.50 -13.46
CA LEU A 170 5.81 17.06 -12.16
C LEU A 170 7.22 16.66 -11.71
N GLU A 171 7.83 17.47 -10.85
CA GLU A 171 9.03 17.06 -10.13
C GLU A 171 8.72 15.87 -9.22
N TYR A 172 9.71 14.99 -9.01
CA TYR A 172 9.53 13.77 -8.24
C TYR A 172 8.90 14.00 -6.85
N SER A 173 9.25 15.09 -6.16
CA SER A 173 8.66 15.42 -4.86
C SER A 173 7.14 15.63 -4.91
N LEU A 174 6.66 16.29 -5.97
CA LEU A 174 5.23 16.52 -6.16
C LEU A 174 4.54 15.28 -6.68
N ALA A 175 5.16 14.59 -7.65
CA ALA A 175 4.63 13.34 -8.19
C ALA A 175 4.46 12.28 -7.08
N ALA A 176 5.51 12.05 -6.27
CA ALA A 176 5.46 11.14 -5.13
C ALA A 176 4.39 11.54 -4.11
N GLY A 177 4.23 12.84 -3.84
CA GLY A 177 3.16 13.36 -3.00
C GLY A 177 1.76 13.04 -3.54
N VAL A 178 1.53 13.24 -4.84
CA VAL A 178 0.25 12.91 -5.50
C VAL A 178 -0.04 11.41 -5.40
N LEU A 179 0.95 10.56 -5.70
CA LEU A 179 0.80 9.11 -5.61
C LEU A 179 0.48 8.67 -4.16
N MET A 180 1.13 9.26 -3.17
CA MET A 180 0.90 8.97 -1.76
C MET A 180 -0.51 9.39 -1.32
N VAL A 181 -0.95 10.59 -1.68
CA VAL A 181 -2.31 11.07 -1.39
C VAL A 181 -3.35 10.17 -2.06
N PHE A 182 -3.11 9.77 -3.31
CA PHE A 182 -3.97 8.83 -4.02
C PHE A 182 -4.04 7.47 -3.31
N ALA A 183 -2.91 6.91 -2.87
CA ALA A 183 -2.87 5.66 -2.14
C ALA A 183 -3.62 5.72 -0.80
N VAL A 184 -3.46 6.80 -0.03
CA VAL A 184 -4.20 7.02 1.22
C VAL A 184 -5.69 7.14 0.94
N ALA A 185 -6.10 7.95 -0.05
CA ALA A 185 -7.50 8.11 -0.42
C ALA A 185 -8.15 6.79 -0.85
N LEU A 186 -7.44 5.99 -1.64
CA LEU A 186 -7.89 4.66 -2.07
C LEU A 186 -8.10 3.73 -0.87
N VAL A 187 -7.13 3.67 0.03
CA VAL A 187 -7.17 2.85 1.24
C VAL A 187 -8.31 3.28 2.17
N SER A 188 -8.50 4.59 2.38
CA SER A 188 -9.63 5.13 3.14
C SER A 188 -10.98 4.81 2.48
N PHE A 189 -11.08 4.94 1.16
CA PHE A 189 -12.30 4.60 0.41
C PHE A 189 -12.67 3.13 0.59
N ILE A 190 -11.68 2.22 0.49
CA ILE A 190 -11.88 0.78 0.69
C ILE A 190 -12.41 0.49 2.09
N VAL A 191 -11.85 1.10 3.13
CA VAL A 191 -12.35 0.92 4.51
C VAL A 191 -13.76 1.39 4.67
N VAL A 192 -14.08 2.60 4.21
CA VAL A 192 -15.44 3.12 4.31
C VAL A 192 -16.41 2.18 3.59
N PHE A 193 -16.03 1.71 2.41
CA PHE A 193 -16.87 0.83 1.61
C PHE A 193 -17.04 -0.58 2.21
N LEU A 194 -15.99 -1.16 2.81
CA LEU A 194 -16.04 -2.47 3.48
C LEU A 194 -16.67 -2.39 4.88
N GLY A 195 -16.50 -1.28 5.59
CA GLY A 195 -17.07 -1.03 6.92
C GLY A 195 -18.59 -1.14 6.94
N TYR A 196 -19.27 -0.78 5.84
CA TYR A 196 -20.72 -0.95 5.70
C TYR A 196 -21.18 -2.39 5.41
N ARG A 197 -20.25 -3.33 5.23
CA ARG A 197 -20.54 -4.71 4.81
C ARG A 197 -20.25 -5.76 5.87
N TYR A 198 -19.90 -5.37 7.09
CA TYR A 198 -19.56 -6.35 8.12
C TYR A 198 -20.73 -7.26 8.48
N GLU A 199 -20.50 -8.53 8.19
CA GLU A 199 -21.24 -9.70 8.64
C GLU A 199 -21.11 -9.84 10.16
N PRO A 200 -22.18 -10.25 10.88
CA PRO A 200 -22.11 -10.46 12.31
C PRO A 200 -21.01 -11.49 12.63
N VAL A 201 -20.07 -11.08 13.48
CA VAL A 201 -19.08 -11.96 14.08
C VAL A 201 -19.86 -13.02 14.87
N GLY A 202 -19.66 -14.29 14.53
CA GLY A 202 -20.46 -15.41 15.02
C GLY A 202 -20.75 -15.38 16.51
N GLU A 203 -22.00 -15.72 16.85
CA GLU A 203 -22.43 -16.18 18.18
C GLU A 203 -21.75 -17.50 18.56
#